data_AF-B9XSM5-F1
#
_entry.id   AF-B9XSM5-F1
#
_cell.length_a   1.000
_cell.length_b   1.000
_cell.length_c   1.000
_cell.angle_alpha   90.00
_cell.angle_beta   90.00
_cell.angle_gamma   90.00
#
_symmetry.space_group_name_H-M   'P 1'
#
loop_
_entity.id
_entity.type
_entity.pdbx_description
1 polymer ?
#
loop_
_entity_poly.entity_id
_entity_poly.type
_entity_poly.pdbx_seq_one_letter_code
_entity_poly.pdbx_strand_id
1 'polypeptide(L)'
;MVRVIVRMKKNLSIIVASIVLTGTLSLTLPSAFADGTNAPAAGEKHHHNERHPAIHAAIRNLEEAKHDLERADHDFGGHRKAALEACDNAIAQLREALNYDKK
;
A
#
# COMPACT_ATOMS: atom_id res chain seq x y z
N MET A 1 11.46 34.65 -11.28
CA MET A 1 11.22 33.31 -11.85
C MET A 1 10.96 32.29 -10.72
N VAL A 2 9.79 32.36 -10.05
CA VAL A 2 9.46 31.52 -8.85
C VAL A 2 7.98 31.11 -8.86
N ARG A 3 7.43 30.72 -10.02
CA ARG A 3 5.98 30.45 -10.18
C ARG A 3 5.63 29.26 -11.08
N VAL A 4 6.42 28.18 -11.04
CA VAL A 4 6.11 26.93 -11.80
C VAL A 4 5.97 25.69 -10.89
N ILE A 5 6.23 25.82 -9.58
CA ILE A 5 6.28 24.69 -8.62
C ILE A 5 4.89 24.30 -8.04
N VAL A 6 3.76 24.89 -8.49
CA VAL A 6 2.43 24.66 -7.87
C VAL A 6 1.33 24.29 -8.89
N ARG A 7 1.55 23.29 -9.74
CA ARG A 7 0.50 22.88 -10.70
C ARG A 7 0.43 21.39 -11.03
N MET A 8 0.52 20.52 -10.01
CA MET A 8 0.00 19.13 -10.10
C MET A 8 -0.61 18.66 -8.76
N LYS A 9 -1.36 19.53 -8.08
CA LYS A 9 -2.11 19.22 -6.84
C LYS A 9 -3.58 19.61 -6.99
N LYS A 10 -4.22 19.20 -8.10
CA LYS A 10 -5.62 19.56 -8.38
C LYS A 10 -6.35 18.62 -9.34
N ASN A 11 -6.07 17.32 -9.22
CA ASN A 11 -6.74 16.27 -9.98
C ASN A 11 -7.36 15.22 -9.03
N LEU A 12 -7.61 15.65 -7.79
CA LEU A 12 -8.33 14.94 -6.75
C LEU A 12 -9.70 15.60 -6.67
N SER A 13 -10.68 15.02 -7.38
CA SER A 13 -12.15 15.21 -7.25
C SER A 13 -12.82 15.04 -8.61
N ILE A 14 -13.05 13.80 -9.06
CA ILE A 14 -14.27 13.48 -9.81
C ILE A 14 -14.84 12.18 -9.24
N ILE A 15 -15.80 12.39 -8.35
CA ILE A 15 -16.76 11.42 -7.81
C ILE A 15 -17.66 11.00 -8.98
N VAL A 16 -17.59 9.74 -9.42
CA VAL A 16 -18.66 9.13 -10.22
C VAL A 16 -19.53 8.33 -9.27
N ALA A 17 -20.80 8.69 -9.29
CA ALA A 17 -21.86 8.22 -8.45
C ALA A 17 -22.14 6.72 -8.62
N SER A 18 -22.42 6.13 -7.46
CA SER A 18 -23.13 4.90 -7.14
C SER A 18 -24.28 4.50 -8.08
N ILE A 19 -24.32 3.20 -8.44
CA ILE A 19 -25.58 2.44 -8.54
C ILE A 19 -25.42 1.15 -7.75
N VAL A 20 -26.21 1.08 -6.68
CA VAL A 20 -26.43 -0.07 -5.80
C VAL A 20 -27.42 -1.01 -6.49
N LEU A 21 -27.07 -2.29 -6.63
CA LEU A 21 -28.08 -3.34 -6.81
C LEU A 21 -27.80 -4.50 -5.86
N THR A 22 -28.40 -4.40 -4.70
CA THR A 22 -28.50 -5.42 -3.66
C THR A 22 -29.40 -6.57 -4.12
N GLY A 23 -28.83 -7.77 -4.23
CA GLY A 23 -29.57 -9.02 -4.36
C GLY A 23 -29.39 -9.86 -3.09
N THR A 24 -30.31 -9.73 -2.14
CA THR A 24 -30.35 -10.52 -0.90
C THR A 24 -31.17 -11.79 -1.13
N LEU A 25 -30.52 -12.97 -1.16
CA LEU A 25 -31.19 -14.26 -1.01
C LEU A 25 -30.86 -14.84 0.37
N SER A 26 -31.81 -14.73 1.28
CA SER A 26 -31.74 -15.24 2.65
C SER A 26 -32.01 -16.74 2.70
N LEU A 27 -31.06 -17.54 3.21
CA LEU A 27 -31.33 -18.85 3.80
C LEU A 27 -30.86 -18.83 5.26
N THR A 28 -31.81 -18.91 6.18
CA THR A 28 -31.64 -18.90 7.63
C THR A 28 -31.39 -20.32 8.16
N LEU A 29 -30.31 -20.54 8.90
CA LEU A 29 -30.14 -21.67 9.81
C LEU A 29 -29.79 -21.15 11.21
N PRO A 30 -30.57 -21.47 12.26
CA PRO A 30 -30.26 -21.09 13.63
C PRO A 30 -29.41 -22.15 14.33
N SER A 31 -28.23 -21.76 14.81
CA SER A 31 -27.49 -22.50 15.83
C SER A 31 -27.00 -21.52 16.89
N ALA A 32 -27.64 -21.58 18.05
CA ALA A 32 -27.37 -20.83 19.25
C ALA A 32 -26.16 -21.39 20.00
N PHE A 33 -25.19 -20.54 20.36
CA PHE A 33 -24.40 -20.56 21.62
C PHE A 33 -23.86 -19.13 21.80
N ALA A 34 -24.43 -18.35 22.72
CA ALA A 34 -24.11 -18.29 24.15
C ALA A 34 -22.88 -17.41 24.43
N ASP A 35 -23.22 -16.18 24.86
CA ASP A 35 -22.59 -15.33 25.87
C ASP A 35 -21.07 -15.32 26.09
N GLY A 36 -20.55 -14.10 26.04
CA GLY A 36 -19.16 -13.77 26.32
C GLY A 36 -18.94 -12.28 26.15
N THR A 37 -19.71 -11.45 26.87
CA THR A 37 -19.40 -10.03 27.00
C THR A 37 -18.05 -9.87 27.69
N ASN A 38 -16.99 -9.72 26.89
CA ASN A 38 -15.71 -9.25 27.39
C ASN A 38 -15.71 -7.72 27.36
N ALA A 39 -15.77 -7.11 28.55
CA ALA A 39 -15.68 -5.67 28.75
C ALA A 39 -14.33 -5.12 28.24
N PRO A 40 -14.27 -3.87 27.75
CA PRO A 40 -13.01 -3.25 27.34
C PRO A 40 -12.22 -2.84 28.58
N ALA A 41 -11.30 -3.70 29.00
CA ALA A 41 -10.27 -3.34 29.97
C ALA A 41 -9.12 -2.63 29.25
N ALA A 42 -8.67 -1.55 29.89
CA ALA A 42 -7.31 -1.02 29.81
C ALA A 42 -6.86 -0.33 28.51
N GLY A 43 -7.01 0.99 28.50
CA GLY A 43 -5.87 1.91 28.35
C GLY A 43 -4.81 1.54 27.32
N GLU A 44 -5.16 1.59 26.04
CA GLU A 44 -4.17 1.49 24.97
C GLU A 44 -3.55 2.86 24.71
N LYS A 45 -2.58 3.25 25.54
CA LYS A 45 -1.49 4.11 25.06
C LYS A 45 -0.41 3.20 24.48
N HIS A 46 -0.73 2.55 23.35
CA HIS A 46 0.31 1.97 22.53
C HIS A 46 1.12 3.15 21.98
N HIS A 47 2.31 3.35 22.53
CA HIS A 47 3.33 4.13 21.84
C HIS A 47 3.64 3.36 20.56
N HIS A 48 2.96 3.77 19.49
CA HIS A 48 3.06 3.23 18.17
C HIS A 48 4.48 3.45 17.65
N ASN A 49 5.39 2.52 17.98
CA ASN A 49 6.44 2.16 17.05
C ASN A 49 5.72 1.44 15.91
N GLU A 50 5.03 2.21 15.06
CA GLU A 50 4.38 1.73 13.85
C GLU A 50 5.50 1.21 12.94
N ARG A 51 5.87 -0.05 13.17
CA ARG A 51 6.63 -0.80 12.19
C ARG A 51 5.70 -0.89 11.00
N HIS A 52 6.14 -0.42 9.84
CA HIS A 52 5.37 -0.45 8.60
C HIS A 52 5.65 -1.75 7.84
N PRO A 53 5.06 -2.92 8.20
CA PRO A 53 5.41 -4.21 7.59
C PRO A 53 5.13 -4.24 6.10
N ALA A 54 4.10 -3.53 5.64
CA ALA A 54 3.73 -3.45 4.24
C ALA A 54 4.80 -2.72 3.41
N ILE A 55 5.33 -1.59 3.89
CA ILE A 55 6.40 -0.86 3.20
C ILE A 55 7.68 -1.70 3.14
N HIS A 56 8.02 -2.39 4.24
CA HIS A 56 9.15 -3.32 4.25
C HIS A 56 8.97 -4.49 3.27
N ALA A 57 7.77 -5.05 3.16
CA ALA A 57 7.47 -6.09 2.19
C ALA A 57 7.58 -5.58 0.76
N ALA A 58 7.06 -4.39 0.47
CA ALA A 58 7.17 -3.77 -0.85
C ALA A 58 8.62 -3.54 -1.26
N ILE A 59 9.48 -3.07 -0.35
CA ILE A 59 10.93 -2.91 -0.61
C ILE A 59 11.55 -4.26 -0.99
N ARG A 60 11.30 -5.34 -0.22
CA ARG A 60 11.83 -6.67 -0.53
C ARG A 60 11.38 -7.18 -1.90
N ASN A 61 10.09 -7.05 -2.22
CA ASN A 61 9.56 -7.50 -3.50
C ASN A 61 10.20 -6.74 -4.69
N LEU A 62 10.49 -5.44 -4.52
CA LEU A 62 11.18 -4.64 -5.54
C LEU A 62 12.65 -5.04 -5.67
N GLU A 63 13.32 -5.36 -4.56
CA GLU A 63 14.71 -5.86 -4.56
C GLU A 63 14.80 -7.23 -5.26
N GLU A 64 13.84 -8.14 -5.03
CA GLU A 64 13.71 -9.41 -5.73
C GLU A 64 13.46 -9.22 -7.22
N ALA A 65 12.49 -8.37 -7.60
CA ALA A 65 12.21 -8.06 -8.99
C ALA A 65 13.43 -7.45 -9.71
N LYS A 66 14.18 -6.58 -9.02
CA LYS A 66 15.45 -6.05 -9.54
C LYS A 66 16.46 -7.16 -9.78
N HIS A 67 16.61 -8.09 -8.83
CA HIS A 67 17.53 -9.21 -8.97
C HIS A 67 17.19 -10.12 -10.16
N ASP A 68 15.89 -10.42 -10.35
CA ASP A 68 15.42 -11.21 -11.48
C ASP A 68 15.67 -10.52 -12.82
N LEU A 69 15.41 -9.21 -12.88
CA LEU A 69 15.74 -8.39 -14.05
C LEU A 69 17.25 -8.37 -14.30
N GLU A 70 18.08 -8.24 -13.27
CA GLU A 70 19.54 -8.27 -13.39
C GLU A 70 20.06 -9.60 -13.95
N ARG A 71 19.43 -10.71 -13.60
CA ARG A 71 19.78 -12.05 -14.08
C ARG A 71 19.17 -12.43 -15.42
N ALA A 72 18.20 -11.67 -15.91
CA ALA A 72 17.58 -11.97 -17.19
C ALA A 72 18.60 -11.90 -18.34
N ASP A 73 18.67 -12.96 -19.14
CA ASP A 73 19.55 -13.06 -20.32
C ASP A 73 19.11 -12.14 -21.48
N HIS A 74 17.92 -11.53 -21.38
CA HIS A 74 17.31 -10.76 -22.46
C HIS A 74 16.91 -9.36 -21.99
N ASP A 75 16.99 -8.38 -22.90
CA ASP A 75 16.66 -6.97 -22.62
C ASP A 75 15.16 -6.66 -22.75
N PHE A 76 14.31 -7.68 -22.95
CA PHE A 76 12.85 -7.56 -23.09
C PHE A 76 12.41 -6.43 -24.05
N GLY A 77 13.10 -6.27 -25.18
CA GLY A 77 12.81 -5.20 -26.15
C GLY A 77 13.37 -3.83 -25.77
N GLY A 78 14.39 -3.75 -24.91
CA GLY A 78 15.00 -2.50 -24.46
C GLY A 78 14.47 -1.99 -23.12
N HIS A 79 13.55 -2.72 -22.50
CA HIS A 79 12.84 -2.28 -21.30
C HIS A 79 13.53 -2.66 -19.99
N ARG A 80 14.50 -3.59 -20.01
CA ARG A 80 15.15 -4.07 -18.78
C ARG A 80 15.80 -2.93 -18.01
N LYS A 81 16.54 -2.06 -18.69
CA LYS A 81 17.22 -0.93 -18.05
C LYS A 81 16.22 0.03 -17.39
N ALA A 82 15.17 0.41 -18.12
CA ALA A 82 14.15 1.32 -17.59
C ALA A 82 13.40 0.70 -16.40
N ALA A 83 13.16 -0.62 -16.42
CA ALA A 83 12.55 -1.33 -15.30
C ALA A 83 13.45 -1.35 -14.06
N LEU A 84 14.76 -1.61 -14.22
CA LEU A 84 15.73 -1.54 -13.12
C LEU A 84 15.77 -0.14 -12.48
N GLU A 85 15.82 0.91 -13.30
CA GLU A 85 15.79 2.30 -12.82
C GLU A 85 14.49 2.61 -12.08
N ALA A 86 13.34 2.11 -12.57
CA ALA A 86 12.05 2.29 -11.88
C ALA A 86 12.02 1.58 -10.52
N CYS A 87 12.56 0.36 -10.42
CA CYS A 87 12.68 -0.38 -9.17
C CYS A 87 13.55 0.39 -8.16
N ASP A 88 14.72 0.87 -8.58
CA ASP A 88 15.63 1.65 -7.73
C ASP A 88 14.98 2.94 -7.21
N ASN A 89 14.30 3.67 -8.08
CA ASN A 89 13.57 4.88 -7.70
C ASN A 89 12.46 4.58 -6.69
N ALA A 90 11.69 3.51 -6.90
CA ALA A 90 10.62 3.11 -5.98
C ALA A 90 11.18 2.71 -4.60
N ILE A 91 12.26 1.91 -4.56
CA ILE A 91 12.93 1.54 -3.31
C ILE A 91 13.41 2.79 -2.56
N ALA A 92 14.02 3.75 -3.26
CA ALA A 92 14.51 4.99 -2.65
C ALA A 92 13.36 5.80 -2.01
N GLN A 93 12.24 5.97 -2.71
CA GLN A 93 11.07 6.69 -2.18
C GLN A 93 10.44 5.98 -0.97
N LEU A 94 10.34 4.66 -0.99
CA LEU A 94 9.81 3.89 0.15
C LEU A 94 10.73 3.98 1.37
N ARG A 95 12.05 3.96 1.18
CA ARG A 95 13.02 4.16 2.27
C ARG A 95 12.92 5.57 2.84
N GLU A 96 12.72 6.58 1.99
CA GLU A 96 12.54 7.96 2.44
C GLU A 96 11.22 8.14 3.21
N ALA A 97 10.13 7.50 2.77
CA ALA A 97 8.86 7.50 3.51
C ALA A 97 9.05 6.95 4.95
N LEU A 98 9.81 5.87 5.12
CA LEU A 98 10.16 5.34 6.43
C LEU A 98 11.04 6.30 7.26
N ASN A 99 11.83 7.16 6.62
CA ASN A 99 12.63 8.15 7.33
C ASN A 99 11.79 9.33 7.82
N TYR A 100 10.75 9.73 7.07
CA TYR A 100 9.80 10.76 7.50
C TYR A 100 8.93 10.30 8.65
N ASP A 101 8.51 9.04 8.65
CA ASP A 101 7.68 8.47 9.71
C ASP A 101 8.41 8.34 11.06
N LYS A 102 9.72 8.10 11.04
CA LYS A 102 10.55 8.01 12.26
C LYS A 102 10.81 9.36 12.96
N LYS A 103 10.45 10.49 12.34
CA LYS A 103 10.71 11.85 12.86
C LYS A 103 9.50 12.41 13.57
#